data_AF-A0A5C3NMC6-F1
#
_entry.id   AF-A0A5C3NMC6-F1
#
_cell.length_a   1.000
_cell.length_b   1.000
_cell.length_c   1.000
_cell.angle_alpha   90.00
_cell.angle_beta   90.00
_cell.angle_gamma   90.00
#
_symmetry.space_group_name_H-M   'P 1'
#
loop_
_entity.id
_entity.type
_entity.pdbx_description
1 polymer ?
#
loop_
_entity_poly.entity_id
_entity_poly.type
_entity_poly.pdbx_seq_one_letter_code
_entity_poly.pdbx_strand_id
1 'polypeptide(L)'
;RYDGVLYNTTTGPIFGLLISMFICKIGDTEYPLALVQPCDAPLGSSRPSAKDKALGFFPVRAKRRSDAEFISIHSIIRGAVLVPDFASEGYFLIHDLVDHDIFLRIKQLQK
;
A
#
# COMPACT_ATOMS: atom_id res chain seq x y z
N ARG A 1 11.08 -9.28 -3.73
CA ARG A 1 10.43 -9.27 -2.41
C ARG A 1 9.81 -7.88 -2.28
N TYR A 2 8.49 -7.80 -2.21
CA TYR A 2 7.81 -6.51 -2.07
C TYR A 2 7.46 -6.34 -0.61
N ASP A 3 8.05 -5.34 0.03
CA ASP A 3 7.72 -5.00 1.41
C ASP A 3 6.52 -4.05 1.38
N GLY A 4 5.32 -4.59 1.61
CA GLY A 4 4.10 -3.79 1.60
C GLY A 4 3.91 -3.02 2.89
N VAL A 5 3.35 -1.82 2.79
CA VAL A 5 3.03 -0.97 3.94
C VAL A 5 1.65 -0.36 3.80
N LEU A 6 0.98 -0.15 4.93
CA LEU A 6 -0.19 0.71 5.06
C LEU A 6 0.25 1.97 5.81
N TYR A 7 0.02 3.14 5.23
CA TYR A 7 0.44 4.42 5.79
C TYR A 7 -0.63 5.50 5.65
N ASN A 8 -0.61 6.47 6.54
CA ASN A 8 -1.54 7.60 6.54
C ASN A 8 -1.12 8.67 5.51
N THR A 9 -2.09 9.16 4.75
CA THR A 9 -1.99 10.39 3.94
C THR A 9 -2.95 11.45 4.48
N THR A 10 -2.94 12.65 3.88
CA THR A 10 -3.90 13.71 4.20
C THR A 10 -5.35 13.36 3.85
N THR A 11 -5.56 12.45 2.90
CA THR A 11 -6.88 12.00 2.43
C THR A 11 -7.33 10.67 3.04
N GLY A 12 -6.52 10.08 3.92
CA GLY A 12 -6.77 8.79 4.54
C GLY A 12 -5.66 7.77 4.27
N PRO A 13 -5.76 6.56 4.85
CA PRO A 13 -4.72 5.56 4.71
C PRO A 13 -4.72 4.90 3.33
N ILE A 14 -3.53 4.62 2.80
CA ILE A 14 -3.36 3.89 1.54
C ILE A 14 -2.26 2.82 1.69
N PHE A 15 -2.31 1.83 0.80
CA PHE A 15 -1.25 0.84 0.68
C PHE A 15 -0.13 1.35 -0.24
N GLY A 16 1.09 0.87 -0.03
CA GLY A 16 2.22 1.13 -0.90
C GLY A 16 3.28 0.05 -0.81
N LEU A 17 4.21 0.07 -1.76
CA LEU A 17 5.41 -0.76 -1.76
C LEU A 17 6.56 0.06 -1.18
N LEU A 18 7.14 -0.40 -0.09
CA LEU A 18 8.34 0.19 0.47
C LEU A 18 9.54 -0.10 -0.42
N ILE A 19 10.21 0.95 -0.90
CA ILE A 19 11.40 0.85 -1.75
C ILE A 19 12.66 0.96 -0.90
N SER A 20 12.70 1.94 0.02
CA SER A 20 13.85 2.20 0.88
C SER A 20 13.44 2.95 2.15
N MET A 21 14.22 2.80 3.22
CA MET A 21 14.12 3.58 4.45
C MET A 21 15.49 4.16 4.77
N PHE A 22 15.54 5.43 5.18
CA PHE A 22 16.78 6.12 5.49
C PHE A 22 16.53 7.30 6.42
N ILE A 23 17.60 7.80 7.04
CA ILE A 23 17.56 9.04 7.82
C ILE A 23 18.11 10.16 6.93
N CYS A 24 17.30 11.20 6.73
CA CYS A 24 17.74 12.45 6.11
C CYS A 24 18.12 13.43 7.23
N LYS A 25 19.34 13.96 7.21
CA LYS A 25 19.79 14.96 8.19
C LYS A 25 19.77 16.35 7.56
N ILE A 26 19.06 17.28 8.17
CA ILE A 26 19.01 18.69 7.77
C ILE A 26 19.45 19.54 8.97
N GLY A 27 20.66 20.10 8.88
CA GLY A 27 21.32 20.71 10.05
C GLY A 27 21.58 19.65 11.11
N ASP A 28 21.09 19.90 12.33
CA ASP A 28 21.18 18.97 13.46
C ASP A 28 19.93 18.10 13.65
N THR A 29 18.93 18.25 12.77
CA THR A 29 17.67 17.50 12.86
C THR A 29 17.71 16.29 11.94
N GLU A 30 17.34 15.14 12.49
CA GLU A 30 17.17 13.89 11.76
C GLU A 30 15.70 13.68 11.39
N TYR A 31 15.47 13.35 10.13
CA TYR A 31 14.17 13.04 9.55
C TYR A 31 14.19 11.60 9.06
N PRO A 32 13.60 10.66 9.81
CA PRO A 32 13.45 9.30 9.35
C PRO A 32 12.39 9.24 8.24
N LEU A 33 12.82 8.90 7.03
CA LEU A 33 12.00 8.89 5.83
C LEU A 33 11.97 7.50 5.17
N ALA A 34 10.91 7.26 4.42
CA ALA A 34 10.77 6.12 3.54
C ALA A 34 10.45 6.59 2.12
N LEU A 35 11.04 5.94 1.13
CA LEU A 35 10.62 6.05 -0.27
C LEU A 35 9.61 4.94 -0.53
N VAL A 36 8.39 5.31 -0.90
CA VAL A 36 7.29 4.37 -1.16
C VAL A 36 6.73 4.55 -2.56
N GLN A 37 6.30 3.46 -3.18
CA GLN A 37 5.49 3.49 -4.39
C GLN A 37 4.02 3.33 -3.99
N PRO A 38 3.18 4.37 -4.14
CA PRO A 38 1.78 4.31 -3.73
C PRO A 38 0.99 3.28 -4.54
N CYS A 39 0.03 2.60 -3.90
CA CYS A 39 -0.88 1.63 -4.52
C CYS A 39 -2.32 2.13 -4.67
N ASP A 40 -2.49 3.44 -4.86
CA ASP A 40 -3.78 4.13 -5.02
C ASP A 40 -4.08 4.49 -6.49
N ALA A 41 -3.37 3.90 -7.46
CA ALA A 41 -3.68 4.14 -8.87
C ALA A 41 -5.10 3.64 -9.20
N PRO A 42 -5.83 4.32 -10.10
CA PRO A 42 -7.18 3.89 -10.48
C PRO A 42 -7.21 2.42 -10.95
N LEU A 43 -8.11 1.66 -10.36
CA LEU A 43 -8.42 0.31 -10.81
C LEU A 43 -9.11 0.38 -12.18
N GLY A 44 -8.74 -0.50 -13.10
CA GLY A 44 -9.45 -0.64 -14.37
C GLY A 44 -10.89 -1.15 -14.16
N SER A 45 -11.73 -0.98 -15.18
CA SER A 45 -13.16 -1.39 -15.14
C SER A 45 -13.40 -2.87 -14.82
N SER A 46 -12.40 -3.72 -14.98
CA SER A 46 -12.47 -5.15 -14.67
C SER A 46 -12.22 -5.49 -13.18
N ARG A 47 -11.94 -4.51 -12.31
CA ARG A 47 -11.62 -4.73 -10.89
C ARG A 47 -12.41 -3.79 -9.95
N PRO A 48 -12.79 -4.24 -8.74
CA PRO A 48 -12.68 -5.61 -8.23
C PRO A 48 -13.64 -6.57 -8.95
N SER A 49 -13.14 -7.74 -9.36
CA SER A 49 -13.94 -8.78 -10.03
C SER A 49 -14.86 -9.50 -9.04
N ALA A 50 -15.84 -10.26 -9.55
CA ALA A 50 -16.69 -11.11 -8.70
C ALA A 50 -15.87 -12.12 -7.88
N LYS A 51 -14.77 -12.63 -8.46
CA LYS A 51 -13.84 -13.56 -7.80
C LYS A 51 -13.06 -12.87 -6.67
N ASP A 52 -12.62 -11.64 -6.89
CA ASP A 52 -11.93 -10.86 -5.84
C ASP A 52 -12.83 -10.68 -4.63
N LYS A 53 -14.08 -10.29 -4.86
CA LYS A 53 -15.08 -10.13 -3.80
C LYS A 53 -15.39 -11.45 -3.09
N ALA A 54 -15.59 -12.54 -3.84
CA ALA A 54 -15.91 -13.85 -3.28
C ALA A 54 -14.79 -14.44 -2.42
N LEU A 55 -13.54 -14.10 -2.72
CA LEU A 55 -12.36 -14.58 -1.99
C LEU A 55 -11.85 -13.59 -0.93
N GLY A 56 -12.55 -12.46 -0.72
CA GLY A 56 -12.14 -11.43 0.23
C GLY A 56 -10.84 -10.71 -0.17
N PHE A 57 -10.51 -10.69 -1.47
CA PHE A 57 -9.37 -9.95 -1.96
C PHE A 57 -9.71 -8.47 -2.12
N PHE A 58 -8.79 -7.64 -1.63
CA PHE A 58 -8.82 -6.20 -1.90
C PHE A 58 -7.74 -5.86 -2.93
N PRO A 59 -8.10 -5.67 -4.21
CA PRO A 59 -7.15 -5.32 -5.24
C PRO A 59 -6.72 -3.86 -5.11
N VAL A 60 -5.41 -3.63 -5.17
CA VAL A 60 -4.80 -2.31 -5.23
C VAL A 60 -3.88 -2.23 -6.44
N ARG A 61 -3.61 -1.03 -6.94
CA ARG A 61 -2.76 -0.85 -8.12
C ARG A 61 -1.67 0.17 -7.84
N ALA A 62 -0.43 -0.26 -8.02
CA ALA A 62 0.73 0.61 -7.92
C ALA A 62 0.68 1.71 -8.99
N LYS A 63 1.01 2.95 -8.58
CA LYS A 63 1.38 4.02 -9.51
C LYS A 63 2.68 3.66 -10.24
N ARG A 64 3.09 4.45 -11.24
CA ARG A 64 4.37 4.18 -11.91
C ARG A 64 5.51 4.35 -10.91
N ARG A 65 6.61 3.64 -11.11
CA ARG A 65 7.77 3.73 -10.20
C ARG A 65 8.39 5.13 -10.16
N SER A 66 8.24 5.91 -11.23
CA SER A 66 8.62 7.32 -11.29
C SER A 66 7.80 8.22 -10.38
N ASP A 67 6.61 7.76 -9.98
CA ASP A 67 5.67 8.49 -9.14
C ASP A 67 5.81 8.07 -7.65
N ALA A 68 6.96 7.50 -7.29
CA ALA A 68 7.30 7.18 -5.90
C ALA A 68 7.51 8.46 -5.08
N GLU A 69 7.15 8.40 -3.80
CA GLU A 69 7.11 9.56 -2.92
C GLU A 69 7.86 9.30 -1.61
N PHE A 70 8.39 10.37 -1.02
CA PHE A 70 8.96 10.32 0.31
C PHE A 70 7.86 10.53 1.36
N ILE A 71 7.81 9.64 2.33
CA ILE A 71 6.92 9.76 3.49
C ILE A 71 7.75 9.75 4.78
N SER A 72 7.23 10.37 5.84
CA SER A 72 7.75 10.13 7.18
C SER A 72 7.49 8.68 7.57
N ILE A 73 8.47 7.98 8.15
CA ILE A 73 8.24 6.60 8.64
C ILE A 73 7.13 6.56 9.70
N HIS A 74 6.92 7.67 10.41
CA HIS A 74 5.89 7.79 11.45
C HIS A 74 4.47 7.77 10.86
N SER A 75 4.33 7.96 9.54
CA SER A 75 3.05 7.80 8.85
C SER A 75 2.70 6.32 8.59
N ILE A 76 3.69 5.42 8.65
CA ILE A 76 3.48 3.99 8.46
C ILE A 76 2.72 3.45 9.67
N ILE A 77 1.53 2.94 9.40
CA ILE A 77 0.69 2.33 10.43
C ILE A 77 1.16 0.90 10.69
N ARG A 78 1.51 0.16 9.63
CA ARG A 78 2.03 -1.22 9.71
C ARG A 78 2.55 -1.73 8.36
N GLY A 79 3.27 -2.86 8.42
CA GLY A 79 3.50 -3.70 7.25
C GLY A 79 2.22 -4.41 6.78
N ALA A 80 2.15 -4.67 5.48
CA ALA A 80 1.05 -5.36 4.80
C ALA A 80 1.59 -6.37 3.79
N VAL A 81 0.93 -7.52 3.67
CA VAL A 81 1.28 -8.54 2.68
C VAL A 81 0.56 -8.20 1.37
N LEU A 82 1.33 -7.78 0.37
CA LEU A 82 0.87 -7.50 -0.98
C LEU A 82 1.30 -8.64 -1.90
N VAL A 83 0.34 -9.41 -2.41
CA VAL A 83 0.61 -10.49 -3.35
C VAL A 83 0.47 -9.94 -4.77
N PRO A 84 1.51 -9.99 -5.62
CA PRO A 84 1.39 -9.51 -7.00
C PRO A 84 0.39 -10.36 -7.77
N ASP A 85 -0.44 -9.71 -8.57
CA ASP A 85 -1.24 -10.40 -9.57
C ASP A 85 -0.37 -10.71 -10.79
N PHE A 86 -0.01 -11.98 -10.95
CA PHE A 86 0.86 -12.42 -12.05
C PHE A 86 0.23 -12.26 -13.44
N ALA A 87 -1.10 -12.07 -13.53
CA ALA A 87 -1.78 -11.83 -14.79
C ALA A 87 -1.92 -10.33 -15.12
N SER A 88 -1.65 -9.43 -14.18
CA SER A 88 -1.89 -8.00 -14.35
C SER A 88 -0.79 -7.18 -13.67
N GLU A 89 0.17 -6.69 -14.46
CA GLU A 89 1.32 -5.94 -13.93
C GLU A 89 0.88 -4.70 -13.14
N GLY A 90 1.51 -4.51 -11.97
CA GLY A 90 1.22 -3.40 -11.07
C GLY A 90 -0.05 -3.59 -10.22
N TYR A 91 -0.80 -4.68 -10.40
CA TYR A 91 -1.88 -5.04 -9.50
C TYR A 91 -1.37 -5.92 -8.36
N PHE A 92 -1.90 -5.66 -7.17
CA PHE A 92 -1.61 -6.43 -5.97
C PHE A 92 -2.90 -6.78 -5.27
N LEU A 93 -2.93 -7.96 -4.66
CA LEU A 93 -4.04 -8.47 -3.88
C LEU A 93 -3.64 -8.43 -2.41
N ILE A 94 -4.51 -7.83 -1.60
CA ILE A 94 -4.38 -7.85 -0.15
C ILE A 94 -5.29 -8.96 0.37
N HIS A 95 -4.70 -9.84 1.18
CA HIS A 95 -5.40 -10.97 1.76
C HIS A 95 -5.92 -10.60 3.14
N ASP A 96 -7.24 -10.43 3.22
CA ASP A 96 -8.01 -10.22 4.45
C ASP A 96 -7.75 -11.31 5.51
N LEU A 97 -7.78 -12.60 5.12
CA LEU A 97 -7.86 -13.69 6.11
C LEU A 97 -6.56 -14.00 6.87
N VAL A 98 -5.42 -13.47 6.46
CA VAL A 98 -4.15 -13.75 7.14
C VAL A 98 -3.98 -12.86 8.37
N ASP A 99 -4.71 -11.73 8.43
CA ASP A 99 -4.54 -10.74 9.48
C ASP A 99 -5.86 -10.06 9.84
N HIS A 100 -6.39 -10.43 11.02
CA HIS A 100 -7.66 -9.91 11.54
C HIS A 100 -7.71 -8.38 11.66
N ASP A 101 -6.58 -7.69 11.87
CA ASP A 101 -6.53 -6.23 11.92
C ASP A 101 -6.54 -5.63 10.51
N ILE A 102 -5.89 -6.26 9.52
CA ILE A 102 -6.00 -5.84 8.12
C ILE A 102 -7.45 -5.93 7.62
N PHE A 103 -8.19 -6.98 7.99
CA PHE A 103 -9.62 -7.10 7.67
C PHE A 103 -10.44 -5.90 8.12
N LEU A 104 -10.30 -5.51 9.40
CA LEU A 104 -11.05 -4.41 9.99
C LEU A 104 -10.71 -3.07 9.30
N ARG A 105 -9.45 -2.88 8.91
CA ARG A 105 -9.01 -1.66 8.20
C ARG A 105 -9.47 -1.61 6.76
N ILE A 106 -9.46 -2.74 6.03
CA ILE A 106 -10.05 -2.78 4.68
C ILE A 106 -11.54 -2.41 4.74
N LYS A 107 -12.28 -2.89 5.75
CA LYS A 107 -13.67 -2.46 5.96
C LYS A 107 -13.83 -0.97 6.23
N GLN A 108 -12.86 -0.33 6.90
CA GLN A 108 -12.87 1.12 7.10
C GLN A 108 -12.56 1.89 5.81
N LEU A 109 -11.70 1.36 4.94
CA LEU A 109 -11.36 1.95 3.63
C LEU A 109 -12.48 1.83 2.59
N GLN A 110 -13.42 0.91 2.78
CA GLN A 110 -14.55 0.67 1.87
C GLN A 110 -15.80 1.49 2.20
N LYS A 111 -15.80 2.27 3.29
CA LYS A 111 -16.89 3.17 3.66
C LYS A 111 -16.76 4.51 2.97
#